data_AF-A0A3D1SHV9-F1
#
_entry.id   AF-A0A3D1SHV9-F1
#
_cell.length_a   1.000
_cell.length_b   1.000
_cell.length_c   1.000
_cell.angle_alpha   90.00
_cell.angle_beta   90.00
_cell.angle_gamma   90.00
#
_symmetry.space_group_name_H-M   'P 1'
#
loop_
_entity.id
_entity.type
_entity.pdbx_description
1 polymer ?
#
loop_
_entity_poly.entity_id
_entity_poly.type
_entity_poly.pdbx_seq_one_letter_code
_entity_poly.pdbx_strand_id
1 'polypeptide(L)' 'PLRRNIEQSEVGDAALFLCSPLARAITGEIMFVDAGYNIMGFGGTK' A
#
# COMPACT_ATOMS: atom_id res chain seq x y z
N PRO A 1 -8.77 7.82 0.07
CA PRO A 1 -7.92 7.29 1.17
C PRO A 1 -8.74 6.82 2.36
N LEU A 2 -8.30 5.73 2.99
CA LEU A 2 -8.80 5.31 4.29
C LEU A 2 -8.51 6.47 5.26
N ARG A 3 -9.53 6.88 6.03
CA ARG A 3 -9.45 8.03 6.95
C ARG A 3 -8.75 7.67 8.25
N ARG A 4 -7.64 6.96 8.14
CA ARG A 4 -6.81 6.49 9.25
C ARG A 4 -5.39 6.31 8.77
N ASN A 5 -4.46 6.32 9.72
CA ASN A 5 -3.11 5.88 9.46
C ASN A 5 -3.07 4.36 9.25
N ILE A 6 -1.98 3.94 8.61
CA ILE A 6 -1.67 2.54 8.45
C ILE A 6 -1.02 1.99 9.72
N GLU A 7 -1.14 0.69 9.93
CA GLU A 7 -0.38 -0.04 10.94
C GLU A 7 0.82 -0.75 10.31
N GLN A 8 1.91 -0.93 11.07
CA GLN A 8 3.11 -1.61 10.56
C GLN A 8 2.82 -3.03 10.06
N SER A 9 1.85 -3.72 10.67
CA SER A 9 1.41 -5.05 10.24
C SER A 9 0.84 -5.05 8.83
N GLU A 10 0.19 -3.96 8.39
CA GLU A 10 -0.40 -3.88 7.05
C GLU A 10 0.68 -3.81 5.96
N VAL A 11 1.82 -3.17 6.25
CA VAL A 11 3.00 -3.21 5.37
C VAL A 11 3.66 -4.59 5.42
N GLY A 12 3.70 -5.22 6.59
CA GLY A 12 4.19 -6.59 6.76
C GLY A 12 3.39 -7.60 5.94
N ASP A 13 2.07 -7.52 5.96
CA ASP A 13 1.17 -8.40 5.20
C ASP A 13 1.36 -8.23 3.69
N ALA A 14 1.51 -6.98 3.23
CA ALA A 14 1.84 -6.65 1.86
C ALA A 14 3.19 -7.22 1.41
N ALA A 15 4.23 -7.08 2.25
CA ALA A 15 5.55 -7.65 1.98
C ALA A 15 5.50 -9.18 1.97
N LEU A 16 4.77 -9.80 2.90
CA LEU A 16 4.57 -11.24 2.94
C LEU A 16 3.89 -11.75 1.68
N PHE A 17 2.86 -11.05 1.18
CA PHE A 17 2.23 -11.38 -0.09
C PHE A 17 3.24 -11.36 -1.25
N LEU A 18 4.05 -10.29 -1.37
CA LEU A 18 5.07 -10.16 -2.41
C LEU A 18 6.18 -11.22 -2.32
N CYS A 19 6.56 -11.63 -1.11
CA CYS A 19 7.52 -12.70 -0.89
C CYS A 19 6.93 -14.11 -1.06
N SER A 20 5.60 -14.23 -1.15
CA SER A 20 4.92 -15.53 -1.25
C SER A 20 4.82 -16.02 -2.70
N PRO A 21 4.52 -17.32 -2.92
CA PRO A 21 4.21 -17.85 -4.26
C PRO A 21 3.01 -17.19 -4.95
N LEU A 22 2.17 -16.44 -4.22
CA LEU A 22 1.01 -15.75 -4.78
C LEU A 22 1.43 -14.60 -5.71
N ALA A 23 2.61 -14.01 -5.48
CA ALA A 23 3.14 -12.92 -6.30
C ALA A 23 4.12 -13.39 -7.39
N ARG A 24 4.19 -14.69 -7.70
CA ARG A 24 5.21 -15.29 -8.60
C ARG A 24 5.30 -14.72 -10.02
N ALA A 25 4.27 -14.01 -10.48
CA ALA A 25 4.25 -13.38 -11.80
C ALA A 25 4.20 -11.84 -11.73
N ILE A 26 4.41 -11.27 -10.54
CA ILE A 26 4.43 -9.82 -10.30
C ILE A 26 5.90 -9.40 -10.17
N THR A 27 6.34 -8.51 -11.04
CA THR A 27 7.73 -8.01 -11.07
C THR A 27 7.75 -6.59 -11.64
N GLY A 28 8.71 -5.77 -11.20
CA GLY A 28 8.87 -4.39 -11.69
C GLY A 28 7.81 -3.40 -11.21
N GLU A 29 6.96 -3.78 -10.26
CA GLU A 29 5.82 -2.98 -9.79
C GLU A 29 6.11 -2.24 -8.47
N ILE A 30 5.46 -1.09 -8.30
CA ILE A 30 5.46 -0.32 -7.05
C ILE A 30 4.09 -0.46 -6.38
N MET A 31 4.02 -1.22 -5.30
CA MET A 31 2.78 -1.39 -4.52
C MET A 31 2.71 -0.36 -3.39
N PHE A 32 1.71 0.53 -3.44
CA PHE A 32 1.45 1.51 -2.38
C PHE A 32 0.66 0.89 -1.23
N VAL A 33 1.16 1.07 -0.01
CA VAL A 33 0.54 0.63 1.24
C VAL A 33 0.48 1.81 2.21
N ASP A 34 -0.37 2.78 1.89
CA ASP A 34 -0.38 4.10 2.52
C ASP A 34 -1.80 4.61 2.80
N ALA A 35 -2.74 3.67 2.95
CA ALA A 35 -4.17 3.98 3.06
C ALA A 35 -4.72 4.78 1.85
N GLY A 36 -4.07 4.72 0.69
CA GLY A 36 -4.48 5.44 -0.52
C GLY A 36 -4.18 6.93 -0.44
N TYR A 37 -3.10 7.31 0.24
CA TYR A 37 -2.63 8.69 0.29
C TYR A 37 -2.04 9.12 -1.07
N ASN A 38 -1.31 8.22 -1.75
CA ASN A 38 -0.66 8.46 -3.04
C ASN A 38 -1.60 8.92 -4.16
N ILE A 39 -2.88 8.56 -4.11
CA ILE A 39 -3.88 8.98 -5.12
C ILE A 39 -4.47 10.37 -4.85
N MET A 40 -4.09 11.02 -3.74
CA MET A 40 -4.60 12.36 -3.41
C MET A 40 -3.78 13.44 -4.11
N GLY A 41 -4.43 14.20 -5.00
CA GLY A 41 -3.78 15.28 -5.76
C GLY A 41 -3.54 16.56 -4.95
N PHE A 42 -4.56 17.05 -4.26
CA PHE A 42 -4.48 18.19 -3.34
C PHE A 42 -5.24 17.79 -2.07
N GLY A 43 -4.57 17.75 -0.93
CA GLY A 43 -5.22 17.56 0.36
C GLY A 43 -6.18 18.73 0.56
N GLY A 44 -7.49 18.46 0.49
CA GLY A 44 -8.52 19.48 0.64
C GLY A 44 -8.18 20.37 1.83
N THR A 45 -7.90 21.64 1.52
CA THR A 45 -8.02 22.75 2.45
C THR A 45 -9.27 22.54 3.27
N LYS A 46 -9.11 22.58 4.60
CA LYS A 46 -10.14 23.27 5.35
C LYS A 46 -10.14 24.73 4.92
#